data_AF-A0A958BC76-F1
#
_entry.id   AF-A0A958BC76-F1
#
_cell.length_a   1.000
_cell.length_b   1.000
_cell.length_c   1.000
_cell.angle_alpha   90.00
_cell.angle_beta   90.00
_cell.angle_gamma   90.00
#
_symmetry.space_group_name_H-M   'P 1'
#
loop_
_entity.id
_entity.type
_entity.pdbx_description
1 polymer ?
#
loop_
_entity_poly.entity_id
_entity_poly.type
_entity_poly.pdbx_seq_one_letter_code
_entity_poly.pdbx_strand_id
1 'polypeptide(L)'
;MRRNTIIGIVIGLLLFLPAPVGLAQNSYPSPQDPYINDYARLMTPADAAHSRALLADLKEQHGIEATVVTIESLADYATGDETIEAFATGLFNTWGIGDAAHNDGVLLLVAVAERKVRIEVGAGYESSQNRAMQAIIDQHIVPDLRQGNMSRGIYQGVRAIVGQLTGTWPPEVIDTGAANRGPLEAIYEQLVHLSPVYYVGIGAVAAFGLYRFRRYRRQRPRMSCPHCKALMKTVMPPAAQNYLDEGQRLEEEMKTMRHKVWLCPKCRHHILESYPQGYQGITRCPQCKYRTVKVETRTEVKPTYNRKGRRRVYEKCQYCDYVNIYTSTIAPAKKYSSQSANYQQNGYDSYSSPGDYSSSSSSHSDFGGGSSAGDGASGDF
;
A
#
# COMPACT_ATOMS: atom_id res chain seq x y z
N MET A 1 -41.56 11.35 -2.58
CA MET A 1 -40.51 11.48 -1.53
C MET A 1 -40.24 10.10 -0.97
N ARG A 2 -39.00 9.75 -0.57
CA ARG A 2 -38.54 8.42 -0.05
C ARG A 2 -37.75 7.48 -1.01
N ARG A 3 -36.81 7.99 -1.81
CA ARG A 3 -35.80 7.10 -2.48
C ARG A 3 -34.34 7.59 -2.44
N ASN A 4 -34.07 8.80 -1.92
CA ASN A 4 -32.72 9.38 -1.93
C ASN A 4 -32.04 9.44 -0.55
N THR A 5 -32.69 8.98 0.52
CA THR A 5 -32.11 8.94 1.87
C THR A 5 -31.32 7.67 2.17
N ILE A 6 -31.40 6.63 1.33
CA ILE A 6 -30.74 5.34 1.60
C ILE A 6 -29.28 5.34 1.10
N ILE A 7 -28.96 6.09 0.04
CA ILE A 7 -27.61 6.07 -0.58
C ILE A 7 -26.59 6.85 0.27
N GLY A 8 -27.03 7.86 1.04
CA GLY A 8 -26.15 8.59 1.95
C GLY A 8 -25.73 7.79 3.20
N ILE A 9 -26.55 6.83 3.64
CA ILE A 9 -26.26 6.01 4.82
C ILE A 9 -25.23 4.91 4.49
N VAL A 10 -25.24 4.39 3.26
CA VAL A 10 -24.31 3.32 2.83
C VAL A 10 -22.88 3.86 2.61
N ILE A 11 -22.72 5.12 2.20
CA ILE A 11 -21.38 5.74 1.99
C ILE A 11 -20.79 6.25 3.32
N GLY A 12 -21.62 6.65 4.28
CA GLY A 12 -21.17 6.98 5.64
C GLY A 12 -20.73 5.76 6.45
N LEU A 13 -21.35 4.59 6.23
CA LEU A 13 -21.00 3.35 6.94
C LEU A 13 -19.71 2.68 6.42
N LEU A 14 -19.26 3.02 5.21
CA LEU A 14 -18.05 2.46 4.59
C LEU A 14 -16.76 3.21 4.95
N LEU A 15 -16.87 4.34 5.64
CA LEU A 15 -15.74 5.16 6.14
C LEU A 15 -15.47 4.97 7.64
N PHE A 16 -16.21 4.06 8.29
CA PHE A 16 -15.99 3.63 9.67
C PHE A 16 -15.57 2.16 9.68
N LEU A 17 -14.55 1.80 8.87
CA LEU A 17 -13.78 0.59 9.21
C LEU A 17 -13.00 0.96 10.48
N PRO A 18 -13.26 0.31 11.63
CA PRO A 18 -12.35 0.45 12.75
C PRO A 18 -10.97 0.03 12.23
N ALA A 19 -9.95 0.87 12.47
CA ALA A 19 -8.57 0.42 12.34
C ALA A 19 -8.45 -0.90 13.12
N PRO A 20 -7.71 -1.90 12.62
CA PRO A 20 -7.44 -3.08 13.41
C PRO A 20 -6.68 -2.61 14.65
N VAL A 21 -7.42 -2.44 15.75
CA VAL A 21 -6.83 -2.39 17.07
C VAL A 21 -6.25 -3.79 17.22
N GLY A 22 -4.92 -3.91 17.14
CA GLY A 22 -4.25 -5.16 17.44
C GLY A 22 -4.78 -5.64 18.78
N LEU A 23 -5.51 -6.76 18.77
CA LEU A 23 -5.88 -7.41 20.01
C LEU A 23 -4.57 -7.96 20.55
N ALA A 24 -4.01 -7.29 21.56
CA ALA A 24 -2.93 -7.88 22.33
C ALA A 24 -3.40 -9.26 22.79
N GLN A 25 -2.60 -10.29 22.52
CA GLN A 25 -2.93 -11.62 23.00
C GLN A 25 -2.77 -11.62 24.52
N ASN A 26 -3.79 -12.08 25.27
CA ASN A 26 -3.77 -12.10 26.74
C ASN A 26 -2.79 -13.13 27.34
N SER A 27 -1.85 -13.65 26.55
CA SER A 27 -0.89 -14.67 26.92
C SER A 27 0.27 -14.69 25.91
N TYR A 28 1.31 -15.45 26.22
CA TYR A 28 2.38 -15.80 25.28
C TYR A 28 1.84 -16.41 23.97
N PRO A 29 2.62 -16.35 22.86
CA PRO A 29 2.23 -16.99 21.61
C PRO A 29 2.01 -18.50 21.81
N SER A 30 1.09 -19.09 21.04
CA SER A 30 0.83 -20.54 21.08
C SER A 30 1.74 -21.29 20.11
N PRO A 31 2.51 -22.30 20.56
CA PRO A 31 3.49 -22.99 19.73
C PRO A 31 2.85 -23.64 18.50
N GLN A 32 3.47 -23.47 17.33
CA GLN A 32 3.02 -24.01 16.04
C GLN A 32 3.87 -25.19 15.59
N ASP A 33 5.13 -25.25 16.02
CA ASP A 33 6.12 -26.27 15.67
C ASP A 33 7.05 -26.50 16.87
N PRO A 34 7.54 -27.73 17.12
CA PRO A 34 8.44 -27.99 18.24
C PRO A 34 9.78 -27.23 18.14
N TYR A 35 10.24 -26.91 16.92
CA TYR A 35 11.59 -26.37 16.69
C TYR A 35 11.58 -24.92 16.19
N ILE A 36 10.68 -24.55 15.26
CA ILE A 36 10.72 -23.24 14.59
C ILE A 36 9.35 -22.54 14.62
N ASN A 37 9.24 -21.50 15.44
CA ASN A 37 8.05 -20.69 15.64
C ASN A 37 8.27 -19.25 15.13
N ASP A 38 8.18 -19.07 13.81
CA ASP A 38 8.51 -17.81 13.11
C ASP A 38 7.27 -16.91 12.92
N TYR A 39 6.81 -16.23 13.99
CA TYR A 39 5.64 -15.34 13.91
C TYR A 39 5.92 -14.02 13.16
N ALA A 40 7.16 -13.54 13.19
CA ALA A 40 7.60 -12.32 12.51
C ALA A 40 8.06 -12.55 11.06
N ARG A 41 8.01 -13.80 10.57
CA ARG A 41 8.38 -14.20 9.20
C ARG A 41 9.80 -13.77 8.81
N LEU A 42 10.74 -13.94 9.73
CA LEU A 42 12.14 -13.56 9.56
C LEU A 42 12.97 -14.61 8.82
N MET A 43 12.53 -15.87 8.83
CA MET A 43 13.30 -16.98 8.27
C MET A 43 12.84 -17.34 6.85
N THR A 44 13.81 -17.61 5.97
CA THR A 44 13.51 -18.24 4.68
C THR A 44 13.13 -19.71 4.89
N PRO A 45 12.35 -20.32 3.97
CA PRO A 45 12.00 -21.74 4.07
C PRO A 45 13.21 -22.67 4.15
N ALA A 46 14.32 -22.34 3.47
CA ALA A 46 15.55 -23.12 3.49
C ALA A 46 16.24 -23.07 4.86
N ASP A 47 16.47 -21.87 5.39
CA ASP A 47 17.11 -21.70 6.70
C ASP A 47 16.25 -22.29 7.83
N ALA A 48 14.92 -22.14 7.76
CA ALA A 48 14.00 -22.77 8.71
C ALA A 48 14.06 -24.31 8.63
N ALA A 49 14.20 -24.88 7.43
CA ALA A 49 14.35 -26.33 7.26
C ALA A 49 15.71 -26.83 7.79
N HIS A 50 16.80 -26.12 7.50
CA HIS A 50 18.13 -26.46 8.01
C HIS A 50 18.21 -26.33 9.53
N SER A 51 17.70 -25.25 10.11
CA SER A 51 17.62 -25.08 11.57
C SER A 51 16.79 -26.19 12.21
N ARG A 52 15.63 -26.52 11.65
CA ARG A 52 14.79 -27.62 12.16
C ARG A 52 15.54 -28.96 12.15
N ALA A 53 16.27 -29.26 11.09
CA ALA A 53 17.05 -30.50 11.01
C ALA A 53 18.13 -30.56 12.10
N LEU A 54 18.85 -29.45 12.35
CA LEU A 54 19.86 -29.37 13.40
C LEU A 54 19.26 -29.53 14.81
N LEU A 55 18.11 -28.91 15.07
CA LEU A 55 17.44 -28.98 16.38
C LEU A 55 16.80 -30.34 16.63
N ALA A 56 16.26 -30.98 15.59
CA ALA A 56 15.76 -32.34 15.67
C ALA A 56 16.88 -33.34 15.95
N ASP A 57 18.02 -33.20 15.27
CA ASP A 57 19.21 -34.03 15.49
C ASP A 57 19.78 -33.85 16.90
N LEU A 58 19.82 -32.61 17.39
CA LEU A 58 20.21 -32.30 18.76
C LEU A 58 19.33 -33.04 19.78
N LYS A 59 18.01 -33.04 19.57
CA LYS A 59 17.07 -33.76 20.45
C LYS A 59 17.26 -35.27 20.37
N GLU A 60 17.42 -35.83 19.16
CA GLU A 60 17.56 -37.27 18.94
C GLU A 60 18.87 -37.83 19.51
N GLN A 61 19.99 -37.14 19.28
CA GLN A 61 21.31 -37.63 19.67
C GLN A 61 21.70 -37.29 21.11
N HIS A 62 21.23 -36.15 21.63
CA HIS A 62 21.69 -35.62 22.92
C HIS A 62 20.57 -35.40 23.95
N GLY A 63 19.30 -35.60 23.59
CA GLY A 63 18.15 -35.38 24.49
C GLY A 63 17.76 -33.91 24.70
N ILE A 64 18.64 -32.98 24.30
CA ILE A 64 18.51 -31.54 24.47
C ILE A 64 17.39 -31.00 23.56
N GLU A 65 16.44 -30.29 24.16
CA GLU A 65 15.34 -29.67 23.42
C GLU A 65 15.62 -28.21 23.14
N ALA A 66 15.62 -27.81 21.87
CA ALA A 66 15.90 -26.44 21.50
C ALA A 66 14.86 -25.93 20.48
N THR A 67 14.37 -24.71 20.70
CA THR A 67 13.38 -24.07 19.83
C THR A 67 13.75 -22.62 19.51
N VAL A 68 13.31 -22.15 18.34
CA VAL A 68 13.47 -20.78 17.87
C VAL A 68 12.12 -20.11 17.84
N VAL A 69 12.03 -18.91 18.41
CA VAL A 69 10.83 -18.08 18.41
C VAL A 69 11.18 -16.69 17.88
N THR A 70 10.41 -16.19 16.93
CA THR A 70 10.53 -14.80 16.47
C THR A 70 9.19 -14.10 16.60
N ILE A 71 9.17 -12.88 17.13
CA ILE A 71 7.97 -12.07 17.33
C ILE A 71 8.18 -10.65 16.84
N GLU A 72 7.08 -10.00 16.45
CA GLU A 72 7.12 -8.60 15.98
C GLU A 72 7.43 -7.65 17.14
N SER A 73 6.69 -7.73 18.25
CA SER A 73 6.95 -6.97 19.47
C SER A 73 6.56 -7.73 20.73
N LEU A 74 7.23 -7.43 21.85
CA LEU A 74 6.79 -7.86 23.18
C LEU A 74 5.41 -7.28 23.53
N ALA A 75 5.13 -6.04 23.09
CA ALA A 75 3.89 -5.33 23.37
C ALA A 75 2.64 -5.95 22.69
N ASP A 76 2.83 -6.84 21.73
CA ASP A 76 1.74 -7.60 21.11
C ASP A 76 1.13 -8.64 22.06
N TYR A 77 1.80 -8.91 23.19
CA TYR A 77 1.39 -9.87 24.19
C TYR A 77 1.18 -9.16 25.54
N ALA A 78 -0.01 -9.31 26.12
CA ALA A 78 -0.37 -8.73 27.41
C ALA A 78 0.10 -9.62 28.58
N THR A 79 1.39 -9.96 28.60
CA THR A 79 2.01 -10.79 29.65
C THR A 79 2.39 -9.95 30.88
N GLY A 80 2.62 -8.65 30.69
CA GLY A 80 3.16 -7.75 31.71
C GLY A 80 4.67 -7.72 31.77
N ASP A 81 5.37 -8.39 30.86
CA ASP A 81 6.83 -8.38 30.78
C ASP A 81 7.33 -7.14 30.04
N GLU A 82 8.21 -6.36 30.68
CA GLU A 82 8.78 -5.13 30.10
C GLU A 82 10.14 -5.37 29.41
N THR A 83 10.76 -6.54 29.63
CA THR A 83 12.07 -6.88 29.07
C THR A 83 12.05 -8.22 28.32
N ILE A 84 12.98 -8.39 27.38
CA ILE A 84 13.08 -9.64 26.60
C ILE A 84 13.46 -10.82 27.49
N GLU A 85 14.21 -10.59 28.56
CA GLU A 85 14.61 -11.59 29.54
C GLU A 85 13.39 -12.13 30.29
N ALA A 86 12.58 -11.23 30.87
CA ALA A 86 11.35 -11.62 31.57
C ALA A 86 10.39 -12.37 30.63
N PHE A 87 10.23 -11.86 29.41
CA PHE A 87 9.40 -12.50 28.40
C PHE A 87 9.92 -13.88 28.00
N ALA A 88 11.23 -14.02 27.76
CA ALA A 88 11.83 -15.30 27.39
C ALA A 88 11.71 -16.33 28.51
N THR A 89 12.00 -15.98 29.76
CA THR A 89 11.82 -16.87 30.91
C THR A 89 10.35 -17.30 31.06
N GLY A 90 9.41 -16.35 30.94
CA GLY A 90 7.98 -16.64 31.06
C GLY A 90 7.48 -17.53 29.92
N LEU A 91 7.91 -17.26 28.69
CA LEU A 91 7.62 -18.08 27.52
C LEU A 91 8.18 -19.49 27.68
N PHE A 92 9.44 -19.61 28.08
CA PHE A 92 10.15 -20.87 28.30
C PHE A 92 9.39 -21.77 29.29
N ASN A 93 9.00 -21.19 30.44
CA ASN A 93 8.25 -21.90 31.47
C ASN A 93 6.83 -22.24 31.03
N THR A 94 6.16 -21.34 30.30
CA THR A 94 4.79 -21.56 29.80
C THR A 94 4.74 -22.67 28.77
N TRP A 95 5.74 -22.74 27.89
CA TRP A 95 5.83 -23.78 26.86
C TRP A 95 6.41 -25.08 27.41
N GLY A 96 7.07 -25.06 28.56
CA GLY A 96 7.70 -26.24 29.15
C GLY A 96 8.84 -26.77 28.28
N ILE A 97 9.72 -25.87 27.83
CA ILE A 97 10.82 -26.22 26.91
C ILE A 97 11.87 -27.04 27.66
N GLY A 98 12.15 -28.25 27.17
CA GLY A 98 13.11 -29.18 27.79
C GLY A 98 12.45 -30.34 28.52
N ASP A 99 13.26 -31.33 28.88
CA ASP A 99 12.78 -32.44 29.70
C ASP A 99 12.68 -32.03 31.17
N ALA A 100 11.56 -32.38 31.82
CA ALA A 100 11.30 -31.99 33.21
C ALA A 100 12.27 -32.60 34.23
N ALA A 101 12.90 -33.73 33.92
CA ALA A 101 13.90 -34.36 34.79
C ALA A 101 15.31 -33.80 34.55
N HIS A 102 15.66 -33.48 33.30
CA HIS A 102 17.02 -33.08 32.92
C HIS A 102 17.21 -31.55 32.84
N ASN A 103 16.12 -30.78 32.67
CA ASN A 103 16.12 -29.32 32.53
C ASN A 103 17.09 -28.85 31.41
N ASP A 104 17.05 -29.54 30.27
CA ASP A 104 17.95 -29.43 29.13
C ASP A 104 17.36 -28.61 27.96
N GLY A 105 16.41 -27.72 28.26
CA GLY A 105 15.76 -26.87 27.27
C GLY A 105 16.60 -25.67 26.85
N VAL A 106 16.43 -25.23 25.60
CA VAL A 106 17.04 -24.00 25.04
C VAL A 106 16.03 -23.25 24.16
N LEU A 107 15.93 -21.94 24.35
CA LEU A 107 15.06 -21.06 23.56
C LEU A 107 15.88 -19.93 22.96
N LEU A 108 15.90 -19.81 21.63
CA LEU A 108 16.38 -18.63 20.93
C LEU A 108 15.18 -17.72 20.60
N LEU A 109 15.10 -16.56 21.23
CA LEU A 109 14.05 -15.57 21.02
C LEU A 109 14.59 -14.34 20.28
N VAL A 110 13.90 -13.91 19.22
CA VAL A 110 14.15 -12.66 18.49
C VAL A 110 12.91 -11.77 18.52
N ALA A 111 13.05 -10.54 19.01
CA ALA A 111 12.01 -9.54 19.05
C ALA A 111 12.38 -8.35 18.15
N VAL A 112 11.60 -8.12 17.08
CA VAL A 112 11.97 -7.21 15.98
C VAL A 112 11.88 -5.75 16.39
N ALA A 113 10.76 -5.34 16.98
CA ALA A 113 10.49 -3.96 17.36
C ALA A 113 11.47 -3.46 18.43
N GLU A 114 11.80 -4.33 19.39
CA GLU A 114 12.75 -4.03 20.46
C GLU A 114 14.21 -4.13 20.01
N ARG A 115 14.45 -4.71 18.82
CA ARG A 115 15.79 -4.99 18.29
C ARG A 115 16.66 -5.82 19.23
N LYS A 116 16.06 -6.84 19.84
CA LYS A 116 16.68 -7.67 20.88
C LYS A 116 16.67 -9.15 20.54
N VAL A 117 17.74 -9.83 20.95
CA VAL A 117 17.86 -11.29 20.90
C VAL A 117 18.21 -11.82 22.30
N ARG A 118 17.61 -12.96 22.66
CA ARG A 118 17.84 -13.65 23.93
C ARG A 118 17.96 -15.16 23.69
N ILE A 119 18.89 -15.82 24.38
CA ILE A 119 18.97 -17.29 24.41
C ILE A 119 18.75 -17.81 25.84
N GLU A 120 17.54 -18.25 26.16
CA GLU A 120 17.21 -18.84 27.46
C GLU A 120 17.64 -20.31 27.51
N VAL A 121 18.23 -20.74 28.63
CA VAL A 121 18.65 -22.14 28.84
C VAL A 121 18.07 -22.66 30.15
N GLY A 122 17.78 -23.96 30.21
CA GLY A 122 17.22 -24.60 31.38
C GLY A 122 18.18 -24.65 32.58
N ALA A 123 17.63 -24.89 33.77
CA ALA A 123 18.39 -24.94 35.02
C ALA A 123 19.39 -26.12 35.11
N GLY A 124 19.35 -27.07 34.18
CA GLY A 124 20.32 -28.17 34.08
C GLY A 124 21.70 -27.74 33.62
N TYR A 125 21.83 -26.54 33.04
CA TYR A 125 23.09 -25.98 32.60
C TYR A 125 23.81 -25.19 33.71
N GLU A 126 25.14 -25.24 33.71
CA GLU A 126 25.95 -24.39 34.59
C GLU A 126 25.80 -22.90 34.21
N SER A 127 25.98 -22.01 35.18
CA SER A 127 25.91 -20.55 34.94
C SER A 127 26.95 -20.04 33.94
N SER A 128 28.04 -20.79 33.73
CA SER A 128 29.03 -20.54 32.68
C SER A 128 28.41 -20.56 31.27
N GLN A 129 27.34 -21.33 31.08
CA GLN A 129 26.64 -21.46 29.80
C GLN A 129 25.97 -20.16 29.38
N ASN A 130 25.50 -19.33 30.31
CA ASN A 130 24.91 -18.02 30.00
C ASN A 130 25.94 -17.14 29.28
N ARG A 131 27.19 -17.13 29.73
CA ARG A 131 28.27 -16.38 29.08
C ARG A 131 28.56 -16.90 27.67
N ALA A 132 28.52 -18.22 27.47
CA ALA A 132 28.70 -18.81 26.15
C ALA A 132 27.55 -18.43 25.19
N MET A 133 26.31 -18.44 25.67
CA MET A 133 25.16 -18.01 24.88
C MET A 133 25.21 -16.53 24.51
N GLN A 134 25.69 -15.66 25.41
CA GLN A 134 25.95 -14.25 25.09
C GLN A 134 26.96 -14.12 23.96
N ALA A 135 28.08 -14.85 24.05
CA ALA A 135 29.10 -14.81 23.03
C ALA A 135 28.56 -15.26 21.66
N ILE A 136 27.64 -16.23 21.61
CA ILE A 136 26.97 -16.64 20.38
C ILE A 136 26.14 -15.49 19.79
N ILE A 137 25.33 -14.83 20.61
CA ILE A 137 24.52 -13.68 20.18
C ILE A 137 25.43 -12.62 19.55
N ASP A 138 26.48 -12.22 20.27
CA ASP A 138 27.36 -11.12 19.86
C ASP A 138 28.21 -11.45 18.63
N GLN A 139 28.67 -12.71 18.49
CA GLN A 139 29.63 -13.11 17.46
C GLN A 139 28.98 -13.68 16.20
N HIS A 140 27.81 -14.31 16.32
CA HIS A 140 27.17 -15.05 15.22
C HIS A 140 25.81 -14.51 14.80
N ILE A 141 25.05 -13.89 15.72
CA ILE A 141 23.69 -13.44 15.43
C ILE A 141 23.67 -11.95 15.09
N VAL A 142 24.07 -11.10 16.04
CA VAL A 142 24.03 -9.64 15.93
C VAL A 142 24.70 -9.09 14.66
N PRO A 143 25.88 -9.59 14.22
CA PRO A 143 26.51 -9.08 13.01
C PRO A 143 25.66 -9.23 11.75
N ASP A 144 24.95 -10.34 11.60
CA ASP A 144 24.07 -10.60 10.45
C ASP A 144 22.76 -9.81 10.56
N LEU A 145 22.17 -9.73 11.74
CA LEU A 145 20.95 -8.95 11.99
C LEU A 145 21.18 -7.46 11.71
N ARG A 146 22.35 -6.91 12.10
CA ARG A 146 22.77 -5.52 11.79
C ARG A 146 22.87 -5.24 10.30
N GLN A 147 23.20 -6.25 9.50
CA GLN A 147 23.31 -6.14 8.05
C GLN A 147 21.96 -6.37 7.35
N GLY A 148 20.88 -6.58 8.09
CA GLY A 148 19.57 -6.92 7.56
C GLY A 148 19.43 -8.39 7.12
N ASN A 149 20.44 -9.22 7.38
CA ASN A 149 20.43 -10.64 7.04
C ASN A 149 19.76 -11.46 8.16
N MET A 150 18.48 -11.17 8.46
CA MET A 150 17.74 -11.72 9.60
C MET A 150 17.74 -13.27 9.61
N SER A 151 17.27 -13.88 8.52
CA SER A 151 17.21 -15.34 8.35
C SER A 151 18.57 -16.00 8.57
N ARG A 152 19.62 -15.44 7.95
CA ARG A 152 20.98 -15.95 8.07
C ARG A 152 21.46 -15.86 9.52
N GLY A 153 21.33 -14.72 10.17
CA GLY A 153 21.80 -14.54 11.55
C GLY A 153 21.10 -15.48 12.54
N ILE A 154 19.81 -15.75 12.35
CA ILE A 154 19.08 -16.75 13.15
C ILE A 154 19.64 -18.16 12.89
N TYR A 155 19.85 -18.54 11.64
CA TYR A 155 20.45 -19.84 11.28
C TYR A 155 21.88 -20.01 11.83
N GLN A 156 22.71 -18.97 11.74
CA GLN A 156 24.05 -18.97 12.33
C GLN A 156 23.99 -19.10 13.86
N GLY A 157 23.02 -18.44 14.50
CA GLY A 157 22.73 -18.61 15.92
C GLY A 157 22.41 -20.06 16.28
N VAL A 158 21.49 -20.70 15.56
CA VAL A 158 21.15 -22.12 15.77
C VAL A 158 22.36 -23.03 15.62
N ARG A 159 23.15 -22.85 14.54
CA ARG A 159 24.39 -23.62 14.33
C ARG A 159 25.36 -23.47 15.50
N ALA A 160 25.53 -22.23 15.96
CA ALA A 160 26.46 -21.93 17.03
C ALA A 160 26.00 -22.48 18.39
N ILE A 161 24.70 -22.45 18.68
CA ILE A 161 24.11 -23.10 19.85
C ILE A 161 24.39 -24.61 19.82
N VAL A 162 24.10 -25.28 18.70
CA VAL A 162 24.36 -26.72 18.54
C VAL A 162 25.85 -27.03 18.72
N GLY A 163 26.72 -26.24 18.10
CA GLY A 163 28.17 -26.42 18.22
C GLY A 163 28.68 -26.21 19.64
N GLN A 164 28.16 -25.22 20.37
CA GLN A 164 28.51 -24.95 21.75
C GLN A 164 28.05 -26.06 22.71
N LEU A 165 26.87 -26.66 22.47
CA LEU A 165 26.29 -27.68 23.34
C LEU A 165 26.87 -29.08 23.09
N THR A 166 27.21 -29.39 21.84
CA THR A 166 27.71 -30.72 21.44
C THR A 166 29.23 -30.78 21.31
N GLY A 167 29.91 -29.63 21.31
CA GLY A 167 31.33 -29.51 20.96
C GLY A 167 31.62 -29.73 19.47
N THR A 168 30.59 -29.94 18.63
CA THR A 168 30.73 -30.30 17.22
C THR A 168 30.06 -29.24 16.35
N TRP A 169 30.84 -28.47 15.59
CA TRP A 169 30.29 -27.38 14.78
C TRP A 169 29.63 -27.93 13.49
N PRO A 170 28.31 -27.75 13.28
CA PRO A 170 27.67 -28.22 12.06
C PRO A 170 28.23 -27.50 10.82
N PRO A 171 28.34 -28.16 9.66
CA PRO A 171 28.82 -27.51 8.44
C PRO A 171 27.90 -26.35 8.05
N GLU A 172 28.48 -25.29 7.49
CA GLU A 172 27.69 -24.15 6.97
C GLU A 172 27.09 -24.53 5.62
N VAL A 173 25.76 -24.59 5.55
CA VAL A 173 25.08 -24.69 4.25
C VAL A 173 24.89 -23.26 3.76
N ILE A 174 25.77 -22.82 2.85
CA ILE A 174 25.62 -21.51 2.20
C ILE A 174 24.48 -21.62 1.18
N ASP A 175 23.27 -21.26 1.57
CA ASP A 175 22.22 -20.95 0.59
C ASP A 175 22.53 -19.57 0.01
N THR A 176 23.18 -19.54 -1.16
CA THR A 176 23.30 -18.30 -1.92
C THR A 176 21.88 -17.86 -2.24
N GLY A 177 21.36 -16.86 -1.50
CA GLY A 177 19.96 -16.39 -1.46
C GLY A 177 19.29 -15.95 -2.77
N ALA A 178 19.68 -16.52 -3.91
CA ALA A 178 18.97 -16.54 -5.17
C ALA A 178 17.69 -17.41 -5.13
N ALA A 179 17.56 -18.34 -4.18
CA ALA A 179 16.49 -19.35 -4.23
C ALA A 179 15.18 -19.00 -3.51
N ASN A 180 15.15 -18.06 -2.56
CA ASN A 180 13.95 -17.85 -1.71
C ASN A 180 13.60 -16.38 -1.44
N ARG A 181 13.69 -15.53 -2.47
CA ARG A 181 12.82 -14.34 -2.52
C ARG A 181 11.44 -14.82 -2.98
N GLY A 182 10.39 -14.56 -2.21
CA GLY A 182 9.03 -14.98 -2.58
C GLY A 182 8.72 -14.60 -4.04
N PRO A 183 7.87 -15.37 -4.76
CA PRO A 183 7.77 -15.28 -6.21
C PRO A 183 7.45 -13.87 -6.74
N LEU A 184 6.80 -13.03 -5.93
CA LEU A 184 6.53 -11.63 -6.28
C LEU A 184 7.73 -10.69 -6.07
N GLU A 185 8.51 -10.89 -5.02
CA GLU A 185 9.70 -10.06 -4.72
C GLU A 185 10.88 -10.39 -5.64
N ALA A 186 11.02 -11.66 -6.04
CA ALA A 186 11.99 -12.06 -7.07
C ALA A 186 11.69 -11.42 -8.43
N ILE A 187 10.40 -11.31 -8.78
CA ILE A 187 9.95 -10.63 -10.00
C ILE A 187 10.21 -9.12 -9.91
N TYR A 188 10.01 -8.51 -8.74
CA TYR A 188 10.18 -7.07 -8.54
C TYR A 188 11.63 -6.62 -8.81
N GLU A 189 12.61 -7.25 -8.17
CA GLU A 189 14.05 -6.95 -8.37
C GLU A 189 14.49 -7.19 -9.82
N GLN A 190 13.96 -8.23 -10.48
CA GLN A 190 14.29 -8.53 -11.88
C GLN A 190 13.70 -7.51 -12.87
N LEU A 191 12.55 -6.93 -12.53
CA LEU A 191 11.91 -5.89 -13.34
C LEU A 191 12.58 -4.52 -13.16
N VAL A 192 13.03 -4.15 -11.95
CA VAL A 192 13.62 -2.83 -11.65
C VAL A 192 14.94 -2.60 -12.41
N HIS A 193 15.69 -3.67 -12.73
CA HIS A 193 16.90 -3.60 -13.55
C HIS A 193 16.64 -3.58 -15.07
N LEU A 194 15.39 -3.73 -15.53
CA LEU A 194 15.08 -3.56 -16.95
C LEU A 194 15.19 -2.08 -17.31
N SER A 195 15.91 -1.80 -18.40
CA SER A 195 16.11 -0.42 -18.85
C SER A 195 14.78 0.34 -18.96
N PRO A 196 14.74 1.66 -18.72
CA PRO A 196 13.52 2.46 -18.83
C PRO A 196 12.74 2.27 -20.15
N VAL A 197 13.42 1.84 -21.22
CA VAL A 197 12.85 1.49 -22.53
C VAL A 197 11.84 0.34 -22.44
N TYR A 198 12.05 -0.64 -21.55
CA TYR A 198 11.18 -1.79 -21.37
C TYR A 198 9.80 -1.39 -20.82
N TYR A 199 9.78 -0.50 -19.83
CA TYR A 199 8.55 0.04 -19.25
C TYR A 199 7.76 0.90 -20.24
N VAL A 200 8.46 1.66 -21.09
CA VAL A 200 7.83 2.40 -22.20
C VAL A 200 7.18 1.43 -23.21
N GLY A 201 7.84 0.31 -23.51
CA GLY A 201 7.32 -0.74 -24.38
C GLY A 201 6.04 -1.39 -23.85
N ILE A 202 6.03 -1.81 -22.57
CA ILE A 202 4.84 -2.37 -21.91
C ILE A 202 3.71 -1.34 -21.87
N GLY A 203 4.02 -0.10 -21.51
CA GLY A 203 3.05 1.00 -21.51
C GLY A 203 2.42 1.22 -22.88
N ALA A 204 3.21 1.17 -23.96
CA ALA A 204 2.72 1.31 -25.33
C ALA A 204 1.82 0.15 -25.75
N VAL A 205 2.19 -1.10 -25.44
CA VAL A 205 1.36 -2.29 -25.75
C VAL A 205 0.05 -2.27 -24.96
N ALA A 206 0.10 -1.94 -23.67
CA ALA A 206 -1.09 -1.81 -22.84
C ALA A 206 -2.01 -0.68 -23.34
N ALA A 207 -1.46 0.48 -23.69
CA ALA A 207 -2.20 1.58 -24.29
C ALA A 207 -2.83 1.20 -25.63
N PHE A 208 -2.11 0.47 -26.49
CA PHE A 208 -2.62 -0.03 -27.76
C PHE A 208 -3.73 -1.06 -27.56
N GLY A 209 -3.57 -1.99 -26.62
CA GLY A 209 -4.59 -2.96 -26.20
C GLY A 209 -5.85 -2.27 -25.69
N LEU A 210 -5.72 -1.29 -24.80
CA LEU A 210 -6.81 -0.45 -24.31
C LEU A 210 -7.47 0.34 -25.43
N TYR A 211 -6.71 0.90 -26.36
CA TYR A 211 -7.24 1.59 -27.54
C TYR A 211 -8.06 0.63 -28.41
N ARG A 212 -7.53 -0.56 -28.72
CA ARG A 212 -8.22 -1.59 -29.51
C ARG A 212 -9.46 -2.11 -28.79
N PHE A 213 -9.41 -2.31 -27.49
CA PHE A 213 -10.53 -2.75 -26.67
C PHE A 213 -11.62 -1.68 -26.54
N ARG A 214 -11.24 -0.41 -26.34
CA ARG A 214 -12.20 0.72 -26.35
C ARG A 214 -12.83 0.89 -27.73
N ARG A 215 -12.04 0.77 -28.81
CA ARG A 215 -12.54 0.77 -30.19
C ARG A 215 -13.51 -0.39 -30.43
N TYR A 216 -13.16 -1.58 -29.95
CA TYR A 216 -14.00 -2.78 -30.03
C TYR A 216 -15.30 -2.63 -29.24
N ARG A 217 -15.26 -2.16 -27.99
CA ARG A 217 -16.46 -1.87 -27.17
C ARG A 217 -17.32 -0.75 -27.77
N ARG A 218 -16.75 0.24 -28.47
CA ARG A 218 -17.51 1.27 -29.19
C ARG A 218 -18.24 0.75 -30.42
N GLN A 219 -17.66 -0.27 -31.08
CA GLN A 219 -18.18 -0.87 -32.31
C GLN A 219 -19.08 -2.08 -32.07
N ARG A 220 -19.01 -2.74 -30.90
CA ARG A 220 -19.97 -3.78 -30.51
C ARG A 220 -21.37 -3.18 -30.44
N PRO A 221 -22.31 -3.59 -31.30
CA PRO A 221 -23.68 -3.10 -31.24
C PRO A 221 -24.37 -3.67 -30.02
N ARG A 222 -24.72 -2.80 -29.08
CA ARG A 222 -25.46 -3.16 -27.85
C ARG A 222 -26.96 -3.29 -28.09
N MET A 223 -27.43 -2.90 -29.26
CA MET A 223 -28.86 -2.74 -29.54
C MET A 223 -29.28 -3.63 -30.69
N SER A 224 -30.19 -4.54 -30.38
CA SER A 224 -31.00 -5.27 -31.36
C SER A 224 -32.08 -4.34 -31.90
N CYS A 225 -32.36 -4.41 -33.20
CA CYS A 225 -33.45 -3.67 -33.81
C CYS A 225 -34.80 -4.05 -33.17
N PRO A 226 -35.65 -3.09 -32.76
CA PRO A 226 -36.95 -3.40 -32.16
C PRO A 226 -37.91 -4.12 -33.12
N HIS A 227 -37.75 -3.93 -34.44
CA HIS A 227 -38.63 -4.54 -35.45
C HIS A 227 -38.22 -5.97 -35.85
N CYS A 228 -36.92 -6.22 -36.07
CA CYS A 228 -36.45 -7.48 -36.65
C CYS A 228 -35.40 -8.21 -35.80
N LYS A 229 -35.09 -7.70 -34.60
CA LYS A 229 -34.09 -8.23 -33.66
C LYS A 229 -32.65 -8.34 -34.18
N ALA A 230 -32.39 -7.97 -35.44
CA ALA A 230 -31.04 -7.97 -36.01
C ALA A 230 -30.14 -6.93 -35.32
N LEU A 231 -28.86 -7.25 -35.21
CA LEU A 231 -27.85 -6.34 -34.65
C LEU A 231 -27.70 -5.11 -35.57
N MET A 232 -27.90 -3.93 -35.00
CA MET A 232 -27.78 -2.66 -35.73
C MET A 232 -26.30 -2.28 -35.92
N LYS A 233 -25.99 -1.46 -36.93
CA LYS A 233 -24.63 -0.95 -37.17
C LYS A 233 -24.62 0.57 -37.04
N THR A 234 -23.52 1.14 -36.56
CA THR A 234 -23.37 2.59 -36.44
C THR A 234 -22.98 3.18 -37.79
N VAL A 235 -23.62 4.28 -38.19
CA VAL A 235 -23.24 5.04 -39.40
C VAL A 235 -22.05 5.95 -39.06
N MET A 236 -21.03 5.96 -39.91
CA MET A 236 -19.86 6.83 -39.73
C MET A 236 -20.21 8.30 -40.09
N PRO A 237 -19.61 9.30 -39.41
CA PRO A 237 -19.61 10.68 -39.93
C PRO A 237 -18.80 10.70 -41.24
N PRO A 238 -19.28 11.20 -42.41
CA PRO A 238 -20.31 12.22 -42.66
C PRO A 238 -21.70 11.71 -43.03
N ALA A 239 -21.85 10.44 -43.43
CA ALA A 239 -23.14 9.88 -43.88
C ALA A 239 -24.23 9.91 -42.80
N ALA A 240 -23.83 9.98 -41.52
CA ALA A 240 -24.76 10.16 -40.40
C ALA A 240 -25.55 11.48 -40.50
N GLN A 241 -24.98 12.56 -41.08
CA GLN A 241 -25.61 13.88 -41.16
C GLN A 241 -26.95 13.90 -41.88
N ASN A 242 -27.15 12.97 -42.83
CA ASN A 242 -28.40 12.84 -43.58
C ASN A 242 -29.59 12.35 -42.73
N TYR A 243 -29.33 11.88 -41.52
CA TYR A 243 -30.33 11.37 -40.58
C TYR A 243 -30.60 12.33 -39.41
N LEU A 244 -29.94 13.49 -39.37
CA LEU A 244 -30.16 14.51 -38.35
C LEU A 244 -31.03 15.64 -38.89
N ASP A 245 -31.85 16.22 -38.02
CA ASP A 245 -32.55 17.47 -38.30
C ASP A 245 -31.59 18.68 -38.24
N GLU A 246 -32.04 19.84 -38.72
CA GLU A 246 -31.22 21.06 -38.78
C GLU A 246 -30.75 21.53 -37.39
N GLY A 247 -31.59 21.36 -36.35
CA GLY A 247 -31.24 21.74 -34.98
C GLY A 247 -30.15 20.85 -34.38
N GLN A 248 -30.24 19.54 -34.60
CA GLN A 248 -29.25 18.55 -34.16
C GLN A 248 -27.92 18.71 -34.91
N ARG A 249 -27.96 19.03 -36.21
CA ARG A 249 -26.75 19.35 -36.98
C ARG A 249 -26.04 20.56 -36.38
N LEU A 250 -26.80 21.60 -36.02
CA LEU A 250 -26.26 22.78 -35.34
C LEU A 250 -25.71 22.43 -33.95
N GLU A 251 -26.34 21.53 -33.19
CA GLU A 251 -25.78 21.04 -31.92
C GLU A 251 -24.43 20.32 -32.10
N GLU A 252 -24.25 19.52 -33.17
CA GLU A 252 -22.95 18.90 -33.49
C GLU A 252 -21.90 19.91 -33.91
N GLU A 253 -22.30 20.89 -34.74
CA GLU A 253 -21.43 21.97 -35.21
C GLU A 253 -20.95 22.85 -34.05
N MET A 254 -21.87 23.22 -33.15
CA MET A 254 -21.57 23.94 -31.92
C MET A 254 -20.85 23.06 -30.87
N LYS A 255 -20.66 21.77 -31.14
CA LYS A 255 -20.05 20.77 -30.24
C LYS A 255 -20.74 20.72 -28.87
N THR A 256 -22.06 20.88 -28.84
CA THR A 256 -22.86 20.84 -27.61
C THR A 256 -23.48 19.47 -27.40
N MET A 257 -23.92 18.83 -28.48
CA MET A 257 -24.37 17.45 -28.50
C MET A 257 -23.62 16.69 -29.60
N ARG A 258 -23.55 15.37 -29.45
CA ARG A 258 -23.16 14.44 -30.50
C ARG A 258 -24.27 13.43 -30.66
N HIS A 259 -24.68 13.18 -31.89
CA HIS A 259 -25.69 12.20 -32.20
C HIS A 259 -25.04 11.01 -32.90
N LYS A 260 -25.44 9.82 -32.47
CA LYS A 260 -25.00 8.56 -33.06
C LYS A 260 -26.18 7.90 -33.72
N VAL A 261 -26.08 7.68 -35.02
CA VAL A 261 -27.10 7.02 -35.81
C VAL A 261 -26.81 5.52 -35.87
N TRP A 262 -27.77 4.72 -35.42
CA TRP A 262 -27.76 3.26 -35.56
C TRP A 262 -28.70 2.88 -36.70
N LEU A 263 -28.22 2.14 -37.69
CA LEU A 263 -29.01 1.67 -38.83
C LEU A 263 -29.11 0.14 -38.79
N CYS A 264 -30.33 -0.38 -38.93
CA CYS A 264 -30.53 -1.81 -39.10
C CYS A 264 -30.24 -2.23 -40.55
N PRO A 265 -29.33 -3.20 -40.78
CA PRO A 265 -29.02 -3.66 -42.14
C PRO A 265 -30.16 -4.44 -42.81
N LYS A 266 -31.13 -4.99 -42.05
CA LYS A 266 -32.23 -5.80 -42.61
C LYS A 266 -33.45 -4.95 -43.00
N CYS A 267 -33.94 -4.12 -42.09
CA CYS A 267 -35.19 -3.37 -42.29
C CYS A 267 -35.01 -1.86 -42.51
N ARG A 268 -33.76 -1.36 -42.57
CA ARG A 268 -33.43 0.07 -42.72
C ARG A 268 -33.98 1.01 -41.64
N HIS A 269 -34.57 0.47 -40.56
CA HIS A 269 -34.95 1.25 -39.39
C HIS A 269 -33.72 1.86 -38.73
N HIS A 270 -33.82 3.12 -38.31
CA HIS A 270 -32.74 3.83 -37.64
C HIS A 270 -33.16 4.33 -36.26
N ILE A 271 -32.19 4.43 -35.36
CA ILE A 271 -32.35 4.97 -34.00
C ILE A 271 -31.27 6.04 -33.79
N LEU A 272 -31.65 7.15 -33.19
CA LEU A 272 -30.76 8.25 -32.84
C LEU A 272 -30.42 8.20 -31.34
N GLU A 273 -29.15 8.26 -31.00
CA GLU A 273 -28.67 8.34 -29.62
C GLU A 273 -27.86 9.63 -29.42
N SER A 274 -28.34 10.52 -28.55
CA SER A 274 -27.78 11.86 -28.36
C SER A 274 -26.99 11.95 -27.06
N TYR A 275 -25.76 12.45 -27.11
CA TYR A 275 -24.86 12.57 -25.96
C TYR A 275 -24.37 14.02 -25.79
N PRO A 276 -24.40 14.60 -24.58
CA PRO A 276 -23.81 15.91 -24.34
C PRO A 276 -22.29 15.87 -24.48
N GLN A 277 -21.73 16.87 -25.15
CA GLN A 277 -20.30 17.15 -25.12
C GLN A 277 -20.03 18.21 -24.03
N GLY A 278 -18.91 18.07 -23.32
CA GLY A 278 -18.61 18.75 -22.05
C GLY A 278 -18.39 20.27 -22.11
N TYR A 279 -19.04 20.99 -23.02
CA TYR A 279 -18.90 22.43 -23.15
C TYR A 279 -19.69 23.17 -22.05
N GLN A 280 -18.96 23.97 -21.26
CA GLN A 280 -19.54 24.81 -20.22
C GLN A 280 -20.05 26.12 -20.84
N GLY A 281 -21.31 26.48 -20.56
CA GLY A 281 -21.90 27.76 -21.01
C GLY A 281 -22.96 27.67 -22.12
N ILE A 282 -23.35 26.47 -22.56
CA ILE A 282 -24.46 26.28 -23.51
C ILE A 282 -25.59 25.48 -22.87
N THR A 283 -26.77 26.11 -22.78
CA THR A 283 -27.98 25.58 -22.14
C THR A 283 -29.01 25.14 -23.17
N ARG A 284 -29.99 24.33 -22.72
CA ARG A 284 -31.11 23.86 -23.55
C ARG A 284 -32.11 25.00 -23.72
N CYS A 285 -32.45 25.34 -24.96
CA CYS A 285 -33.46 26.34 -25.24
C CYS A 285 -34.85 25.87 -24.75
N PRO A 286 -35.62 26.71 -24.02
CA PRO A 286 -36.96 26.34 -23.58
C PRO A 286 -37.97 26.26 -24.72
N GLN A 287 -37.74 26.98 -25.83
CA GLN A 287 -38.64 27.02 -26.99
C GLN A 287 -38.40 25.85 -27.97
N CYS A 288 -37.20 25.75 -28.55
CA CYS A 288 -36.89 24.71 -29.54
C CYS A 288 -36.30 23.42 -28.96
N LYS A 289 -35.97 23.40 -27.66
CA LYS A 289 -35.39 22.25 -26.94
C LYS A 289 -34.00 21.78 -27.39
N TYR A 290 -33.37 22.42 -28.36
CA TYR A 290 -31.96 22.17 -28.68
C TYR A 290 -31.03 22.91 -27.71
N ARG A 291 -29.84 22.36 -27.47
CA ARG A 291 -28.72 22.95 -26.70
C ARG A 291 -27.92 23.90 -27.56
N THR A 292 -28.57 25.00 -27.94
CA THR A 292 -28.03 26.01 -28.85
C THR A 292 -28.09 27.42 -28.24
N VAL A 293 -28.35 27.56 -26.93
CA VAL A 293 -28.37 28.86 -26.25
C VAL A 293 -26.95 29.28 -25.88
N LYS A 294 -26.47 30.37 -26.47
CA LYS A 294 -25.23 31.03 -26.04
C LYS A 294 -25.54 32.04 -24.95
N VAL A 295 -24.73 32.01 -23.89
CA VAL A 295 -24.82 32.92 -22.77
C VAL A 295 -23.68 33.93 -22.85
N GLU A 296 -24.02 35.20 -23.00
CA GLU A 296 -23.08 36.32 -22.94
C GLU A 296 -23.37 37.14 -21.68
N THR A 297 -22.33 37.59 -20.98
CA THR A 297 -22.50 38.39 -19.76
C THR A 297 -21.77 39.71 -19.87
N ARG A 298 -22.46 40.80 -19.55
CA ARG A 298 -21.89 42.14 -19.44
C ARG A 298 -21.95 42.59 -17.99
N THR A 299 -20.79 42.85 -17.39
CA THR A 299 -20.73 43.42 -16.04
C THR A 299 -21.20 44.86 -16.07
N GLU A 300 -22.29 45.16 -15.34
CA GLU A 300 -22.79 46.52 -15.18
C GLU A 300 -22.12 47.21 -13.98
N VAL A 301 -21.97 46.48 -12.88
CA VAL A 301 -21.34 46.97 -11.65
C VAL A 301 -20.32 45.93 -11.19
N LYS A 302 -19.04 46.33 -11.13
CA LYS A 302 -17.97 45.46 -10.62
C LYS A 302 -18.18 45.16 -9.13
N PRO A 303 -17.93 43.92 -8.66
CA PRO A 303 -18.01 43.59 -7.24
C PRO A 303 -16.87 44.26 -6.46
N THR A 304 -17.12 44.63 -5.21
CA THR A 304 -16.08 45.05 -4.25
C THR A 304 -15.97 44.03 -3.13
N TYR A 305 -15.02 44.20 -2.20
CA TYR A 305 -14.83 43.27 -1.07
C TYR A 305 -16.05 43.15 -0.16
N ASN A 306 -16.86 44.22 -0.05
CA ASN A 306 -18.01 44.28 0.86
C ASN A 306 -19.35 44.44 0.11
N ARG A 307 -19.34 44.56 -1.22
CA ARG A 307 -20.54 44.77 -2.02
C ARG A 307 -20.57 43.83 -3.21
N LYS A 308 -21.74 43.19 -3.41
CA LYS A 308 -22.02 42.37 -4.58
C LYS A 308 -21.98 43.22 -5.86
N GLY A 309 -21.45 42.64 -6.93
CA GLY A 309 -21.54 43.22 -8.27
C GLY A 309 -22.86 42.87 -8.95
N ARG A 310 -23.13 43.48 -10.11
CA ARG A 310 -24.25 43.14 -10.97
C ARG A 310 -23.76 42.92 -12.40
N ARG A 311 -24.26 41.88 -13.05
CA ARG A 311 -24.05 41.62 -14.49
C ARG A 311 -25.40 41.45 -15.17
N ARG A 312 -25.51 41.95 -16.40
CA ARG A 312 -26.61 41.62 -17.30
C ARG A 312 -26.22 40.38 -18.09
N VAL A 313 -27.10 39.40 -18.12
CA VAL A 313 -26.93 38.12 -18.81
C VAL A 313 -27.85 38.12 -20.02
N TYR A 314 -27.28 37.80 -21.18
CA TYR A 314 -27.96 37.68 -22.46
C TYR A 314 -27.92 36.23 -22.89
N GLU A 315 -29.08 35.59 -22.99
CA GLU A 315 -29.24 34.23 -23.47
C GLU A 315 -29.88 34.27 -24.84
N LYS A 316 -29.13 33.92 -25.90
CA LYS A 316 -29.63 33.90 -27.27
C LYS A 316 -29.50 32.51 -27.87
N CYS A 317 -30.62 31.93 -28.27
CA CYS A 317 -30.63 30.70 -29.04
C CYS A 317 -30.06 30.95 -30.44
N GLN A 318 -29.20 30.05 -30.92
CA GLN A 318 -28.62 30.14 -32.27
C GLN A 318 -29.49 29.45 -33.33
N TYR A 319 -30.52 28.70 -32.93
CA TYR A 319 -31.41 27.97 -33.84
C TYR A 319 -32.76 28.68 -34.06
N CYS A 320 -33.32 29.28 -33.01
CA CYS A 320 -34.64 29.94 -33.06
C CYS A 320 -34.56 31.35 -32.46
N ASP A 321 -35.63 32.12 -32.56
CA ASP A 321 -35.70 33.52 -32.13
C ASP A 321 -35.80 33.72 -30.60
N TYR A 322 -35.43 32.70 -29.81
CA TYR A 322 -35.48 32.80 -28.36
C TYR A 322 -34.38 33.72 -27.84
N VAL A 323 -34.79 34.76 -27.13
CA VAL A 323 -33.93 35.71 -26.44
C VAL A 323 -34.44 35.93 -25.02
N ASN A 324 -33.56 35.81 -24.04
CA ASN A 324 -33.83 36.13 -22.65
C ASN A 324 -32.74 37.03 -22.08
N ILE A 325 -33.16 38.08 -21.38
CA ILE A 325 -32.25 39.09 -20.81
C ILE A 325 -32.63 39.32 -19.36
N TYR A 326 -31.70 39.07 -18.45
CA TYR A 326 -31.94 39.24 -17.02
C TYR A 326 -30.68 39.70 -16.29
N THR A 327 -30.85 40.21 -15.08
CA THR A 327 -29.74 40.68 -14.24
C THR A 327 -29.38 39.62 -13.20
N SER A 328 -28.10 39.31 -13.08
CA SER A 328 -27.55 38.37 -12.11
C SER A 328 -26.55 39.07 -11.19
N THR A 329 -26.46 38.62 -9.93
CA THR A 329 -25.52 39.19 -8.95
C THR A 329 -24.17 38.48 -9.02
N ILE A 330 -23.09 39.23 -8.87
CA ILE A 330 -21.72 38.71 -8.76
C ILE A 330 -21.35 38.73 -7.28
N ALA A 331 -20.79 37.62 -6.79
CA ALA A 331 -20.31 37.55 -5.41
C ALA A 331 -19.25 38.64 -5.11
N PRO A 332 -19.13 39.09 -3.84
CA PRO A 332 -18.08 40.03 -3.44
C PRO A 332 -16.68 39.48 -3.75
N ALA A 333 -15.73 40.38 -4.01
CA ALA A 333 -14.35 39.98 -4.28
C ALA A 333 -13.74 39.31 -3.04
N LYS A 334 -13.02 38.19 -3.22
CA LYS A 334 -12.31 37.51 -2.12
C LYS A 334 -11.16 38.40 -1.65
N LYS A 335 -11.03 38.57 -0.33
CA LYS A 335 -9.80 39.10 0.27
C LYS A 335 -8.78 37.96 0.28
N TYR A 336 -7.66 38.12 -0.42
CA TYR A 336 -6.52 37.24 -0.21
C TYR A 336 -5.87 37.65 1.11
N SER A 337 -6.10 36.89 2.18
CA SER A 337 -5.21 36.96 3.34
C SER A 337 -3.92 36.25 2.95
N SER A 338 -2.81 36.98 2.92
CA SER A 338 -1.48 36.39 2.97
C SER A 338 -1.31 35.72 4.34
N GLN A 339 -1.91 34.54 4.50
CA GLN A 339 -1.55 33.64 5.58
C GLN A 339 -0.29 32.92 5.13
N SER A 340 0.79 33.18 5.86
CA SER A 340 2.05 32.47 5.82
C SER A 340 1.78 30.98 5.69
N ALA A 341 2.13 30.43 4.53
CA ALA A 341 2.21 28.99 4.36
C ALA A 341 3.34 28.51 5.27
N ASN A 342 2.98 27.94 6.42
CA ASN A 342 3.89 27.09 7.17
C ASN A 342 4.05 25.81 6.33
N TYR A 343 4.95 25.89 5.37
CA TYR A 343 5.35 24.75 4.55
C TYR A 343 6.30 23.93 5.40
N GLN A 344 5.79 22.88 6.05
CA GLN A 344 6.63 21.78 6.52
C GLN A 344 7.29 21.17 5.30
N GLN A 345 8.56 21.51 5.14
CA GLN A 345 9.44 21.01 4.11
C GLN A 345 9.86 19.58 4.47
N ASN A 346 9.05 18.60 4.08
CA ASN A 346 9.56 17.24 3.87
C ASN A 346 10.42 17.30 2.62
N GLY A 347 11.73 17.33 2.82
CA GLY A 347 12.73 17.28 1.76
C GLY A 347 12.84 15.86 1.21
N TYR A 348 12.66 15.73 -0.10
CA TYR A 348 13.29 14.69 -0.91
C TYR A 348 14.16 15.43 -1.93
N ASP A 349 15.46 15.16 -1.84
CA ASP A 349 16.52 15.20 -2.85
C ASP A 349 16.55 16.39 -3.83
N SER A 350 17.51 17.29 -3.59
CA SER A 350 18.04 18.19 -4.60
C SER A 350 19.50 17.87 -4.90
N TYR A 351 19.76 17.73 -6.19
CA TYR A 351 21.04 17.66 -6.88
C TYR A 351 22.18 18.49 -6.25
N SER A 352 23.37 17.89 -6.18
CA SER A 352 24.69 18.49 -5.93
C SER A 352 25.01 19.56 -7.01
N SER A 353 25.76 20.66 -6.82
CA SER A 353 26.99 21.03 -6.08
C SER A 353 27.19 22.57 -6.22
N PRO A 354 28.30 23.23 -5.79
CA PRO A 354 29.13 23.14 -4.58
C PRO A 354 29.42 24.52 -3.91
N GLY A 355 30.06 24.48 -2.73
CA GLY A 355 30.78 25.59 -2.09
C GLY A 355 30.25 25.87 -0.68
N ASP A 356 31.02 26.23 0.33
CA ASP A 356 32.45 26.23 0.63
C ASP A 356 32.55 26.62 2.13
N TYR A 357 33.71 26.39 2.75
CA TYR A 357 34.27 26.93 4.02
C TYR A 357 33.60 26.67 5.41
N SER A 358 34.40 26.00 6.28
CA SER A 358 34.71 26.26 7.73
C SER A 358 33.55 26.38 8.75
N SER A 359 33.58 25.85 9.98
CA SER A 359 34.66 25.53 10.93
C SER A 359 34.08 24.82 12.18
N SER A 360 34.86 23.90 12.75
CA SER A 360 35.01 23.50 14.17
C SER A 360 33.91 23.81 15.21
N SER A 361 33.52 22.82 16.02
CA SER A 361 34.07 22.62 17.37
C SER A 361 33.34 21.53 18.18
N SER A 362 34.13 20.90 19.04
CA SER A 362 33.95 19.77 19.94
C SER A 362 33.35 20.10 21.31
N SER A 363 32.70 19.13 21.97
CA SER A 363 32.91 18.64 23.37
C SER A 363 31.65 17.91 23.90
N HIS A 364 31.71 16.62 24.24
CA HIS A 364 32.07 15.99 25.55
C HIS A 364 31.20 16.40 26.74
N SER A 365 30.47 15.44 27.33
CA SER A 365 30.68 14.99 28.72
C SER A 365 29.72 13.87 29.15
N ASP A 366 30.29 12.98 29.94
CA ASP A 366 29.83 11.70 30.51
C ASP A 366 28.81 11.76 31.68
N PHE A 367 28.36 10.55 32.07
CA PHE A 367 28.32 9.96 33.44
C PHE A 367 26.96 9.43 33.97
N GLY A 368 26.93 8.15 34.36
CA GLY A 368 26.36 7.72 35.66
C GLY A 368 25.34 6.57 35.73
N GLY A 369 25.81 5.32 35.83
CA GLY A 369 25.68 4.45 37.04
C GLY A 369 24.39 3.64 37.38
N GLY A 370 24.51 2.30 37.27
CA GLY A 370 24.08 1.21 38.22
C GLY A 370 22.59 0.83 38.35
N SER A 371 22.13 -0.41 38.67
CA SER A 371 22.69 -1.77 38.84
C SER A 371 21.54 -2.81 38.95
N SER A 372 21.77 -4.03 38.43
CA SER A 372 21.35 -5.41 38.86
C SER A 372 19.89 -5.93 38.85
N ALA A 373 19.63 -7.00 38.08
CA ALA A 373 19.15 -8.34 38.53
C ALA A 373 18.89 -9.35 37.36
N GLY A 374 19.44 -10.58 37.47
CA GLY A 374 18.98 -11.79 36.75
C GLY A 374 19.71 -12.13 35.44
N ASP A 375 20.82 -12.88 35.51
CA ASP A 375 21.74 -13.08 34.37
C ASP A 375 21.27 -14.14 33.38
N GLY A 376 20.44 -13.69 32.45
CA GLY A 376 20.30 -14.23 31.11
C GLY A 376 21.04 -13.37 30.08
N ALA A 377 21.73 -14.00 29.14
CA ALA A 377 22.44 -13.35 28.04
C ALA A 377 21.53 -12.71 26.97
N SER A 378 21.49 -11.36 26.91
CA SER A 378 20.82 -10.58 25.87
C SER A 378 21.79 -9.70 25.07
N GLY A 379 21.50 -9.50 23.77
CA GLY A 379 22.26 -8.61 22.89
C GLY A 379 21.36 -7.74 22.02
N ASP A 380 21.74 -6.48 21.83
CA ASP A 380 21.04 -5.48 21.01
C ASP A 380 21.65 -5.42 19.59
N PHE A 381 20.80 -5.50 18.55
CA PHE A 381 21.23 -5.46 17.15
C PHE A 381 21.06 -4.12 16.47
#